data_AF-A0A392TW87-F1
#
_entry.id   AF-A0A392TW87-F1
#
_cell.length_a   1.000
_cell.length_b   1.000
_cell.length_c   1.000
_cell.angle_alpha   90.00
_cell.angle_beta   90.00
_cell.angle_gamma   90.00
#
_symmetry.space_group_name_H-M   'P 1'
#
loop_
_entity.id
_entity.type
_entity.pdbx_description
1 polymer ?
#
loop_
_entity_poly.entity_id
_entity_poly.type
_entity_poly.pdbx_seq_one_letter_code
_entity_poly.pdbx_strand_id
1 'polypeptide(L)'
;YIADPSHVIETDDIQVRDNLTVETIHLRIEGREVKKLRNKEIASVKVVWGGPAGENATWELESRMKDSYPELFSGKFSRTKIL
;
A
#
# COMPACT_ATOMS: atom_id res chain seq x y z
N TYR A 1 20.51 -23.07 -13.65
CA TYR A 1 19.78 -21.86 -14.08
C TYR A 1 20.32 -21.47 -15.44
N ILE A 2 19.46 -21.36 -16.47
CA ILE A 2 19.82 -20.91 -17.81
C ILE A 2 19.16 -19.53 -17.96
N ALA A 3 19.95 -18.48 -18.12
CA ALA A 3 19.43 -17.12 -18.27
C ALA A 3 18.86 -16.97 -19.69
N ASP A 4 17.55 -16.81 -19.80
CA ASP A 4 16.86 -16.51 -21.06
C ASP A 4 17.00 -15.01 -21.39
N PRO A 5 17.57 -14.62 -22.54
CA PRO A 5 17.69 -13.23 -22.97
C PRO A 5 16.35 -12.49 -23.13
N SER A 6 15.24 -13.22 -23.26
CA SER A 6 13.89 -12.67 -23.36
C SER A 6 13.21 -12.44 -22.01
N HIS A 7 13.91 -12.76 -20.90
CA HIS A 7 13.42 -12.49 -19.55
C HIS A 7 13.57 -11.01 -19.21
N VAL A 8 12.79 -10.18 -19.90
CA VAL A 8 12.58 -8.77 -19.55
C VAL A 8 11.53 -8.75 -18.46
N ILE A 9 11.96 -8.51 -17.22
CA ILE A 9 11.03 -8.13 -16.16
C ILE A 9 10.59 -6.71 -16.53
N GLU A 10 9.35 -6.56 -17.00
CA GLU A 10 8.72 -5.24 -17.12
C GLU A 10 8.79 -4.60 -15.73
N THR A 11 9.66 -3.60 -15.61
CA THR A 11 9.83 -2.86 -14.38
C THR A 11 8.71 -1.83 -14.39
N ASP A 12 7.73 -2.00 -13.50
CA ASP A 12 6.83 -0.90 -13.16
C ASP A 12 7.72 0.32 -12.88
N ASP A 13 7.42 1.48 -13.47
CA ASP A 13 8.21 2.72 -13.45
C ASP A 13 8.30 3.35 -12.04
N ILE A 14 8.58 2.57 -11.00
CA ILE A 14 8.64 3.00 -9.61
C ILE A 14 9.56 4.22 -9.57
N GLN A 15 9.00 5.39 -9.25
CA GLN A 15 9.78 6.62 -9.04
C GLN A 15 10.61 6.41 -7.76
N VAL A 16 11.78 5.81 -7.95
CA VAL A 16 12.80 5.68 -6.92
C VAL A 16 13.54 7.00 -6.90
N ARG A 17 13.36 7.82 -5.86
CA ARG A 17 14.25 8.98 -5.64
C ARG A 17 15.67 8.46 -5.42
N ASP A 18 16.68 9.30 -5.72
CA ASP A 18 18.12 8.98 -5.66
C ASP A 18 18.64 8.42 -4.31
N ASN A 19 17.79 8.38 -3.28
CA ASN A 19 18.04 7.80 -1.96
C ASN A 19 17.45 6.37 -1.78
N LEU A 20 17.04 5.69 -2.86
CA LEU A 20 16.37 4.37 -2.84
C LEU A 20 15.03 4.34 -2.09
N THR A 21 14.44 5.49 -1.75
CA THR A 21 13.09 5.53 -1.19
C THR A 21 12.07 5.64 -2.31
N VAL A 22 11.20 4.65 -2.40
CA VAL A 22 10.03 4.68 -3.28
C VAL A 22 9.12 5.77 -2.76
N GLU A 23 8.85 6.76 -3.61
CA GLU A 23 8.03 7.89 -3.24
C GLU A 23 6.60 7.40 -2.94
N THR A 24 6.24 7.42 -1.66
CA THR A 24 4.97 6.96 -1.07
C THR A 24 3.80 7.93 -1.36
N ILE A 25 3.72 8.47 -2.59
CA ILE A 25 3.00 9.73 -2.91
C ILE A 25 1.50 9.70 -2.53
N HIS A 26 0.84 8.52 -2.47
CA HIS A 26 -0.60 8.44 -2.16
C HIS A 26 -0.96 7.30 -1.20
N LEU A 27 -0.09 6.98 -0.25
CA LEU A 27 -0.40 6.00 0.79
C LEU A 27 -1.53 6.48 1.69
N ARG A 28 -2.74 5.94 1.50
CA ARG A 28 -3.92 6.26 2.32
C ARG A 28 -4.74 5.02 2.63
N ILE A 29 -5.38 5.02 3.79
CA ILE A 29 -6.34 3.98 4.17
C ILE A 29 -7.73 4.42 3.74
N GLU A 30 -8.37 3.65 2.85
CA GLU A 30 -9.73 3.93 2.38
C GLU A 30 -10.81 3.16 3.12
N GLY A 31 -10.45 2.04 3.74
CA GLY A 31 -11.41 1.15 4.36
C GLY A 31 -10.76 0.22 5.36
N ARG A 32 -11.59 -0.34 6.23
CA ARG A 32 -11.20 -1.31 7.24
C ARG A 32 -12.25 -2.41 7.27
N GLU A 33 -11.80 -3.65 7.25
CA GLU A 33 -12.64 -4.84 7.40
C GLU A 33 -12.08 -5.71 8.53
N VAL A 34 -12.97 -6.30 9.32
CA VAL A 34 -12.61 -7.28 10.34
C VAL A 34 -13.33 -8.58 10.06
N LYS A 35 -12.56 -9.63 9.74
CA LYS A 35 -13.08 -10.97 9.56
C LYS A 35 -13.05 -11.72 10.87
N LYS A 36 -14.23 -12.10 11.36
CA LYS A 36 -14.38 -12.92 12.56
C LYS A 36 -14.35 -14.39 12.17
N LEU A 37 -13.38 -15.11 12.71
CA LEU A 37 -13.28 -16.56 12.65
C LEU A 37 -13.72 -17.15 13.99
N ARG A 38 -13.82 -18.48 14.07
CA ARG A 38 -14.32 -19.18 15.27
C ARG A 38 -13.58 -18.81 16.57
N ASN A 39 -12.28 -18.50 16.49
CA ASN A 39 -11.42 -18.25 17.65
C ASN A 39 -10.53 -17.01 17.51
N LYS A 40 -10.62 -16.25 16.41
CA LYS A 40 -9.79 -15.08 16.17
C LYS A 40 -10.47 -14.06 15.29
N GLU A 41 -10.08 -12.81 15.44
CA GLU A 41 -10.45 -11.73 14.53
C GLU A 41 -9.22 -11.31 13.73
N ILE A 42 -9.39 -11.11 12.43
CA ILE A 42 -8.34 -10.61 11.53
C ILE A 42 -8.80 -9.27 10.98
N ALA A 43 -8.07 -8.21 11.31
CA ALA A 43 -8.30 -6.89 10.78
C ALA A 43 -7.43 -6.62 9.55
N SER A 44 -8.05 -6.16 8.49
CA SER A 44 -7.41 -5.74 7.25
C SER A 44 -7.81 -4.32 6.90
N VAL A 45 -6.90 -3.58 6.29
CA VAL A 45 -7.13 -2.21 5.79
C VAL A 45 -6.95 -2.18 4.30
N LYS A 46 -7.82 -1.45 3.61
CA LYS A 46 -7.69 -1.17 2.19
C LYS A 46 -6.72 -0.01 2.04
N VAL A 47 -5.53 -0.30 1.54
CA VAL A 47 -4.46 0.68 1.33
C VAL A 47 -4.42 1.02 -0.14
N VAL A 48 -4.49 2.32 -0.44
CA VAL A 48 -4.24 2.83 -1.78
C VAL A 48 -2.78 3.23 -1.87
N TRP A 49 -2.15 2.87 -2.98
CA TRP A 49 -0.76 3.16 -3.31
C TRP A 49 -0.75 4.00 -4.58
N GLY A 50 -0.04 5.12 -4.54
CA GLY A 50 0.21 5.91 -5.74
C GLY A 50 1.35 5.29 -6.52
N GLY A 51 1.14 5.06 -7.82
CA GLY A 51 2.17 4.59 -8.71
C GLY A 51 2.14 5.30 -10.07
N PRO A 52 3.14 5.03 -10.92
CA PRO A 52 3.26 5.62 -12.26
C PRO A 52 2.10 5.22 -13.18
N ALA A 53 1.59 4.00 -12.98
CA ALA A 53 0.43 3.46 -13.68
C ALA A 53 -0.92 3.94 -13.10
N GLY A 54 -0.91 4.79 -12.07
CA GLY A 54 -2.11 5.29 -11.38
C GLY A 54 -2.24 4.79 -9.95
N GLU A 55 -3.45 4.94 -9.40
CA GLU A 55 -3.77 4.47 -8.04
C GLU A 55 -4.10 2.98 -8.05
N ASN A 56 -3.39 2.20 -7.22
CA ASN A 56 -3.68 0.80 -6.97
C ASN A 56 -4.19 0.62 -5.54
N ALA A 57 -5.02 -0.41 -5.29
CA ALA A 57 -5.51 -0.70 -3.95
C ALA A 57 -5.31 -2.17 -3.57
N THR A 58 -4.73 -2.40 -2.39
CA THR A 58 -4.57 -3.74 -1.81
C THR A 58 -5.18 -3.83 -0.42
N TRP A 59 -5.51 -5.06 0.01
CA TRP A 59 -5.95 -5.34 1.36
C TRP A 59 -4.77 -5.89 2.17
N GLU A 60 -4.27 -5.11 3.12
CA GLU A 60 -3.15 -5.48 3.97
C GLU A 60 -3.59 -5.73 5.41
N LEU A 61 -2.81 -6.49 6.17
CA LEU A 61 -3.04 -6.66 7.60
C LEU A 61 -2.87 -5.34 8.34
N GLU A 62 -3.84 -4.99 9.18
CA GLU A 62 -3.81 -3.75 9.95
C GLU A 62 -2.60 -3.67 10.87
N SER A 63 -2.22 -4.78 11.52
CA SER A 63 -1.05 -4.81 12.41
C SER A 63 0.24 -4.48 11.66
N ARG A 64 0.46 -5.10 10.49
CA ARG A 64 1.63 -4.85 9.64
C ARG A 64 1.67 -3.39 9.20
N MET A 65 0.54 -2.83 8.80
CA MET A 65 0.47 -1.44 8.36
C MET A 65 0.71 -0.46 9.52
N LYS A 66 0.28 -0.78 10.75
CA LYS A 66 0.59 0.04 11.93
C LYS A 66 2.08 0.04 12.27
N ASP A 67 2.76 -1.09 12.06
CA ASP A 67 4.19 -1.22 12.34
C ASP A 67 5.03 -0.51 11.27
N SER A 68 4.66 -0.64 9.98
CA SER A 68 5.42 -0.08 8.86
C SER A 68 5.05 1.36 8.51
N TYR A 69 3.80 1.77 8.71
CA TYR A 69 3.24 3.07 8.32
C TYR A 69 2.32 3.65 9.42
N PRO A 70 2.83 3.84 10.66
CA PRO A 70 2.03 4.30 11.81
C PRO A 70 1.35 5.66 11.56
N GLU A 71 1.93 6.51 10.72
CA GLU A 71 1.41 7.82 10.36
C GLU A 71 0.04 7.76 9.67
N LEU A 72 -0.25 6.68 8.93
CA LEU A 72 -1.55 6.48 8.26
C LEU A 72 -2.71 6.29 9.24
N PHE A 73 -2.40 5.86 10.47
CA PHE A 73 -3.38 5.64 11.53
C PHE A 73 -3.49 6.83 12.49
N SER A 74 -2.67 7.87 12.32
CA SER A 74 -2.59 9.03 13.22
C SER A 74 -3.69 10.09 13.01
N GLY A 75 -4.63 9.86 12.07
CA GLY A 75 -5.79 10.73 11.86
C GLY A 75 -5.49 12.08 11.17
N LYS A 76 -4.25 12.31 10.72
CA LYS A 76 -3.85 13.57 10.06
C LYS A 76 -4.23 13.68 8.58
N PHE A 77 -4.68 12.59 7.95
CA PHE A 77 -5.30 12.65 6.62
C PHE A 77 -6.82 12.78 6.77
N SER A 78 -7.26 13.98 7.15
CA SER A 78 -8.67 14.33 7.06
C SER A 78 -9.10 14.28 5.60
N ARG A 79 -10.12 13.49 5.29
CA ARG A 79 -10.87 13.57 4.03
C ARG A 79 -11.20 15.03 3.71
N THR A 80 -10.50 15.65 2.78
CA THR A 80 -11.01 16.85 2.12
C THR A 80 -12.11 16.39 1.18
N LYS A 81 -13.37 16.48 1.62
CA LYS A 81 -14.51 16.53 0.70
C LYS A 81 -14.43 17.89 0.01
N ILE A 82 -14.01 17.92 -1.25
CA ILE A 82 -14.29 19.08 -2.11
C ILE A 82 -15.79 18.99 -2.44
N LEU A 83 -16.50 20.09 -2.12
CA LEU A 83 -17.92 20.32 -2.42
C LEU A 83 -18.13 20.54 -3.92
#